data_AF-L5L2Q2-F1
#
_entry.id   AF-L5L2Q2-F1
#
_cell.length_a   1.000
_cell.length_b   1.000
_cell.length_c   1.000
_cell.angle_alpha   90.00
_cell.angle_beta   90.00
_cell.angle_gamma   90.00
#
_symmetry.space_group_name_H-M   'P 1'
#
loop_
_entity.id
_entity.type
_entity.pdbx_description
1 polymer ?
#
loop_
_entity_poly.entity_id
_entity_poly.type
_entity_poly.pdbx_seq_one_letter_code
_entity_poly.pdbx_strand_id
1 'polypeptide(L)'
;METLESELTCPICLELFEDPLLLPCAHSLCFNCAHRILVSHCATNESVESITAFQCPTCRHVITLSQRGLDGLKRNVTLQNIIDRFQKASVSGPNSPSETRRERAFDANAMTSAEKVLCQFCDQDPAQDAVKTCVTCEVSYCDECLKATHPNKKPFTGHRLIEPIPDSHIRGLMCLEHEDEKVNMYCVTDDQLICALCKLVGRHRDHQVAALSERYDKLKQNLESNLTNLIKRNTELETLLAKLIQTCQHVEVNASRQEAKLMEECDLLIEIIQQRRQIIGTKIKEGKDDEAGIGRSSETSSSDISFLPFIRLELHEDDNDDLEKEGISWS
;
A
#
# COMPACT_ATOMS: atom_id res chain seq x y z
N MET A 1 11.21 1.54 -9.47
CA MET A 1 10.69 0.18 -9.20
C MET A 1 11.38 -0.26 -7.94
N GLU A 2 10.67 -0.20 -6.82
CA GLU A 2 11.17 -0.66 -5.52
C GLU A 2 11.46 -2.16 -5.63
N THR A 3 12.63 -2.59 -5.14
CA THR A 3 13.00 -4.00 -5.13
C THR A 3 12.23 -4.69 -4.00
N LEU A 4 11.86 -5.96 -4.17
CA LEU A 4 11.18 -6.76 -3.12
C LEU A 4 11.90 -6.68 -1.77
N GLU A 5 13.22 -6.51 -1.78
CA GLU A 5 14.05 -6.30 -0.59
C GLU A 5 13.62 -5.07 0.23
N SER A 6 13.25 -3.97 -0.42
CA SER A 6 12.78 -2.75 0.26
C SER A 6 11.42 -2.92 0.96
N GLU A 7 10.58 -3.87 0.52
CA GLU A 7 9.33 -4.22 1.22
C GLU A 7 9.57 -5.11 2.45
N LEU A 8 10.76 -5.74 2.53
CA LEU A 8 11.16 -6.65 3.60
C LEU A 8 12.11 -6.00 4.61
N THR A 9 12.39 -4.70 4.50
CA THR A 9 13.25 -3.98 5.42
C THR A 9 12.47 -3.26 6.51
N CYS A 10 13.02 -3.28 7.71
CA CYS A 10 12.49 -2.57 8.84
C CYS A 10 12.77 -1.06 8.70
N PRO A 11 11.78 -0.17 8.90
CA PRO A 11 11.96 1.27 8.75
C PRO A 11 12.86 1.91 9.83
N ILE A 12 13.27 1.13 10.85
CA ILE A 12 14.06 1.62 11.99
C ILE A 12 15.53 1.20 11.88
N CYS A 13 15.82 -0.10 11.70
CA CYS A 13 17.20 -0.56 11.53
C CYS A 13 17.66 -0.55 10.07
N LEU A 14 16.75 -0.39 9.10
CA LEU A 14 17.02 -0.43 7.66
C LEU A 14 17.61 -1.77 7.17
N GLU A 15 17.50 -2.80 8.00
CA GLU A 15 17.87 -4.18 7.70
C GLU A 15 16.61 -5.02 7.48
N LEU A 16 16.76 -6.25 6.96
CA LEU A 16 15.64 -7.20 6.88
C LEU A 16 15.02 -7.41 8.28
N PHE A 17 13.69 -7.58 8.35
CA PHE A 17 13.06 -7.76 9.65
C PHE A 17 13.58 -8.99 10.40
N GLU A 18 13.85 -8.81 11.69
CA GLU A 18 14.22 -9.84 12.64
C GLU A 18 13.19 -9.87 13.78
N ASP A 19 12.54 -11.02 13.98
CA ASP A 19 11.38 -11.18 14.88
C ASP A 19 10.33 -10.06 14.70
N PRO A 20 9.69 -9.97 13.51
CA PRO A 20 8.75 -8.90 13.20
C PRO A 20 7.50 -8.97 14.10
N LEU A 21 7.24 -7.91 14.85
CA LEU A 21 6.00 -7.67 15.57
C LEU A 21 4.95 -7.03 14.65
N LEU A 22 3.73 -7.56 14.66
CA LEU A 22 2.56 -6.98 14.00
C LEU A 22 1.87 -6.00 14.94
N LEU A 23 1.84 -4.73 14.55
CA LEU A 23 1.18 -3.67 15.30
C LEU A 23 -0.33 -3.62 15.01
N PRO A 24 -1.16 -3.10 15.93
CA PRO A 24 -2.59 -2.83 15.69
C PRO A 24 -2.88 -1.97 14.45
N CYS A 25 -1.95 -1.12 14.02
CA CYS A 25 -2.05 -0.35 12.79
C CYS A 25 -1.60 -1.11 11.52
N ALA A 26 -1.46 -2.43 11.61
CA ALA A 26 -1.02 -3.36 10.55
C ALA A 26 0.41 -3.16 10.00
N HIS A 27 1.20 -2.26 10.60
CA HIS A 27 2.62 -2.14 10.29
C HIS A 27 3.45 -3.15 11.09
N SER A 28 4.63 -3.51 10.56
CA SER A 28 5.57 -4.41 11.24
C SER A 28 6.82 -3.68 11.70
N LEU A 29 7.41 -4.10 12.81
CA LEU A 29 8.70 -3.64 13.35
C LEU A 29 9.46 -4.83 13.93
N CYS A 30 10.80 -4.85 13.87
CA CYS A 30 11.57 -5.83 14.64
C CYS A 30 11.29 -5.68 16.14
N PHE A 31 11.25 -6.78 16.89
CA PHE A 31 11.08 -6.76 18.34
C PHE A 31 12.05 -5.78 19.02
N ASN A 32 13.34 -5.87 18.68
CA ASN A 32 14.40 -5.00 19.22
C ASN A 32 14.21 -3.52 18.84
N CYS A 33 13.65 -3.24 17.65
CA CYS A 33 13.36 -1.88 17.23
C CYS A 33 12.19 -1.28 18.03
N ALA A 34 11.12 -2.05 18.23
CA ALA A 34 10.00 -1.64 19.07
C ALA A 34 10.44 -1.43 20.53
N HIS A 35 11.29 -2.32 21.06
CA HIS A 35 11.85 -2.21 22.41
C HIS A 35 12.69 -0.93 22.56
N ARG A 36 13.57 -0.61 21.61
CA ARG A 36 14.36 0.62 21.63
C ARG A 36 13.50 1.88 21.60
N ILE A 37 12.44 1.89 20.78
CA ILE A 37 11.48 3.01 20.75
C ILE A 37 10.84 3.18 22.12
N LEU A 38 10.32 2.09 22.69
CA LEU A 38 9.68 2.10 24.00
C LEU A 38 10.60 2.65 25.10
N VAL A 39 11.83 2.16 25.17
CA VAL A 39 12.84 2.60 26.16
C VAL A 39 13.27 4.05 25.92
N SER A 40 13.40 4.49 24.66
CA SER A 40 13.81 5.87 24.34
C SER A 40 12.78 6.94 24.73
N HIS A 41 11.50 6.55 24.84
CA HIS A 41 10.44 7.44 25.33
C HIS A 41 10.45 7.62 26.86
N CYS A 42 11.30 6.90 27.60
CA CYS A 42 11.54 7.11 29.03
C CYS A 42 12.59 8.19 29.28
N ALA A 43 12.18 9.46 29.26
CA ALA A 43 13.07 10.58 29.58
C ALA A 43 13.00 11.06 31.05
N THR A 44 12.22 10.43 31.93
CA THR A 44 12.11 10.87 33.33
C THR A 44 11.91 9.71 34.28
N ASN A 45 12.86 9.51 35.20
CA ASN A 45 12.90 8.67 36.42
C ASN A 45 11.60 7.99 36.92
N GLU A 46 10.95 7.18 36.10
CA GLU A 46 9.90 6.24 36.51
C GLU A 46 10.34 4.83 36.12
N SER A 47 10.01 3.87 36.98
CA SER A 47 10.29 2.44 36.77
C SER A 47 9.78 1.97 35.40
N VAL A 48 10.56 1.13 34.73
CA VAL A 48 10.32 0.53 33.40
C VAL A 48 8.97 -0.21 33.28
N GLU A 49 8.27 -0.41 34.40
CA GLU A 49 7.01 -1.15 34.52
C GLU A 49 5.75 -0.37 34.09
N SER A 50 5.83 0.91 33.73
CA SER A 50 4.63 1.76 33.51
C SER A 50 4.45 2.33 32.09
N ILE A 51 5.24 1.90 31.10
CA ILE A 51 5.09 2.40 29.73
C ILE A 51 3.96 1.67 29.02
N THR A 52 2.80 2.31 28.94
CA THR A 52 1.60 1.70 28.37
C THR A 52 1.38 2.03 26.90
N ALA A 53 2.23 2.83 26.25
CA ALA A 53 2.07 3.12 24.83
C ALA A 53 3.33 3.65 24.11
N PHE A 54 3.39 3.48 22.79
CA PHE A 54 4.36 4.14 21.90
C PHE A 54 3.73 4.50 20.54
N GLN A 55 4.35 5.37 19.75
CA GLN A 55 3.86 5.73 18.42
C GLN A 55 4.51 4.88 17.32
N CYS A 56 3.71 4.36 16.40
CA CYS A 56 4.21 3.68 15.22
C CYS A 56 5.05 4.65 14.37
N PRO A 57 6.30 4.33 14.02
CA PRO A 57 7.16 5.22 13.24
C PRO A 57 6.66 5.43 11.81
N THR A 58 5.90 4.47 11.26
CA THR A 58 5.41 4.52 9.88
C THR A 58 4.16 5.39 9.73
N CYS A 59 3.19 5.27 10.63
CA CYS A 59 1.89 5.94 10.50
C CYS A 59 1.51 6.84 11.69
N ARG A 60 2.37 6.94 12.71
CA ARG A 60 2.17 7.71 13.96
C ARG A 60 0.97 7.27 14.82
N HIS A 61 0.35 6.14 14.51
CA HIS A 61 -0.72 5.56 15.33
C HIS A 61 -0.18 5.20 16.73
N VAL A 62 -0.94 5.51 17.77
CA VAL A 62 -0.58 5.22 19.17
C VAL A 62 -0.90 3.76 19.48
N ILE A 63 0.12 2.99 19.82
CA ILE A 63 0.02 1.58 20.17
C ILE A 63 -0.05 1.45 21.68
N THR A 64 -1.20 1.08 22.22
CA THR A 64 -1.38 0.82 23.64
C THR A 64 -0.97 -0.61 23.99
N LEU A 65 -0.11 -0.75 24.99
CA LEU A 65 0.43 -2.01 25.48
C LEU A 65 -0.33 -2.47 26.74
N SER A 66 -0.47 -3.78 26.87
CA SER A 66 -1.02 -4.42 28.06
C SER A 66 0.04 -4.56 29.15
N GLN A 67 -0.31 -5.17 30.30
CA GLN A 67 0.64 -5.51 31.37
C GLN A 67 1.83 -6.38 30.88
N ARG A 68 1.68 -7.09 29.75
CA ARG A 68 2.74 -7.89 29.14
C ARG A 68 3.66 -7.09 28.20
N GLY A 69 3.50 -5.77 28.11
CA GLY A 69 4.32 -4.92 27.26
C GLY A 69 4.31 -5.37 25.79
N LEU A 70 5.50 -5.42 25.18
CA LEU A 70 5.68 -5.85 23.79
C LEU A 70 5.41 -7.34 23.56
N ASP A 71 5.56 -8.19 24.58
CA ASP A 71 5.26 -9.63 24.47
C ASP A 71 3.76 -9.91 24.31
N GLY A 72 2.91 -8.91 24.60
CA GLY A 72 1.48 -8.96 24.29
C GLY A 72 1.16 -8.78 22.81
N LEU A 73 2.10 -8.27 21.99
CA LEU A 73 1.90 -8.07 20.57
C LEU A 73 2.11 -9.38 19.79
N LYS A 74 1.38 -9.54 18.68
CA LYS A 74 1.49 -10.74 17.85
C LYS A 74 2.73 -10.67 16.96
N ARG A 75 3.44 -11.79 16.82
CA ARG A 75 4.53 -11.93 15.84
C ARG A 75 3.96 -12.12 14.43
N ASN A 76 4.54 -11.44 13.44
CA ASN A 76 4.20 -11.56 12.03
C ASN A 76 4.94 -12.75 11.41
N VAL A 77 4.49 -13.96 11.73
CA VAL A 77 5.11 -15.22 11.25
C VAL A 77 5.11 -15.30 9.71
N THR A 78 4.10 -14.72 9.04
CA THR A 78 4.04 -14.67 7.58
C THR A 78 5.20 -13.87 6.99
N LEU A 79 5.47 -12.69 7.55
CA LEU A 79 6.60 -11.85 7.12
C LEU A 79 7.94 -12.55 7.37
N GLN A 80 8.11 -13.18 8.53
CA GLN A 80 9.30 -13.98 8.84
C GLN A 80 9.51 -15.09 7.80
N ASN A 81 8.45 -15.85 7.46
CA ASN A 81 8.52 -16.91 6.45
C ASN A 81 8.92 -16.39 5.06
N ILE A 82 8.50 -15.18 4.68
CA ILE A 82 8.86 -14.56 3.40
C ILE A 82 10.34 -14.19 3.40
N ILE A 83 10.84 -13.60 4.49
CA ILE A 83 12.25 -13.22 4.66
C ILE A 83 13.15 -14.47 4.61
N ASP A 84 12.78 -15.53 5.31
CA ASP A 84 13.54 -16.79 5.31
C ASP A 84 13.65 -17.38 3.89
N ARG A 85 12.55 -17.34 3.12
CA ARG A 85 12.54 -17.81 1.72
C ARG A 85 13.39 -16.92 0.82
N PHE A 86 13.31 -15.61 1.01
CA PHE A 86 14.11 -14.64 0.26
C PHE A 86 15.61 -14.86 0.49
N GLN A 87 16.03 -15.00 1.75
CA GLN A 87 17.42 -15.29 2.10
C GLN A 87 17.91 -16.62 1.51
N LYS A 88 17.10 -17.69 1.59
CA LYS A 88 17.44 -18.99 1.00
C LYS A 88 17.61 -18.93 -0.52
N ALA A 89 16.75 -18.16 -1.21
CA ALA A 89 16.84 -17.98 -2.66
C ALA A 89 18.09 -17.18 -3.08
N SER A 90 18.45 -16.14 -2.31
CA SER A 90 19.65 -15.32 -2.55
C SER A 90 20.96 -16.10 -2.39
N VAL A 91 20.99 -17.12 -1.53
CA VAL A 91 22.17 -18.00 -1.31
C VAL A 91 22.24 -19.16 -2.32
N SER A 92 21.12 -19.50 -2.98
CA SER A 92 21.00 -20.66 -3.89
C SER A 92 21.13 -20.32 -5.38
N GLY A 93 21.62 -19.12 -5.72
CA GLY A 93 21.79 -18.69 -7.12
C GLY A 93 22.82 -19.54 -7.90
N PRO A 94 22.66 -19.77 -9.22
CA PRO A 94 23.55 -20.62 -10.03
C PRO A 94 24.99 -20.12 -10.16
N ASN A 95 25.28 -18.90 -9.70
CA ASN A 95 26.59 -18.26 -9.74
C ASN A 95 26.95 -17.75 -8.34
N SER A 96 27.44 -18.62 -7.46
CA SER A 96 28.31 -18.18 -6.37
C SER A 96 29.63 -18.94 -6.47
N PRO A 97 30.77 -18.24 -6.59
CA PRO A 97 32.08 -18.86 -6.53
C PRO A 97 32.27 -19.50 -5.16
N SER A 98 32.88 -20.68 -5.16
CA SER A 98 33.53 -21.29 -4.01
C SER A 98 34.66 -20.38 -3.51
N GLU A 99 34.31 -19.40 -2.67
CA GLU A 99 35.29 -18.54 -2.00
C GLU A 99 35.59 -19.11 -0.61
N THR A 100 36.68 -19.87 -0.58
CA THR A 100 37.52 -20.07 0.60
C THR A 100 37.99 -18.72 1.14
N ARG A 101 37.40 -18.18 2.21
CA ARG A 101 38.09 -17.15 3.01
C ARG A 101 37.64 -17.04 4.47
N ARG A 102 38.57 -17.46 5.34
CA ARG A 102 38.84 -17.00 6.72
C ARG A 102 37.81 -17.34 7.80
N GLU A 103 38.11 -18.44 8.48
CA GLU A 103 37.98 -18.55 9.94
C GLU A 103 38.40 -17.23 10.59
N ARG A 104 37.42 -16.49 11.15
CA ARG A 104 37.68 -15.60 12.27
C ARG A 104 37.21 -16.34 13.51
N ALA A 105 38.16 -16.71 14.35
CA ALA A 105 37.90 -16.95 15.76
C ALA A 105 37.33 -15.65 16.35
N PHE A 106 36.03 -15.63 16.63
CA PHE A 106 35.37 -14.64 17.49
C PHE A 106 34.24 -15.36 18.23
N ASP A 107 34.52 -15.58 19.50
CA ASP A 107 33.64 -15.68 20.66
C ASP A 107 32.38 -16.57 20.58
N ALA A 108 32.47 -17.69 21.28
CA ALA A 108 31.39 -18.56 21.68
C ALA A 108 30.44 -17.87 22.68
N ASN A 109 29.58 -16.96 22.21
CA ASN A 109 28.28 -16.66 22.83
C ASN A 109 27.44 -15.67 21.98
N ALA A 110 26.82 -16.13 20.88
CA ALA A 110 25.73 -15.41 20.22
C ALA A 110 24.90 -16.37 19.37
N MET A 111 23.77 -16.77 19.92
CA MET A 111 22.85 -17.79 19.44
C MET A 111 21.75 -17.15 18.59
N THR A 112 21.77 -17.32 17.27
CA THR A 112 20.59 -17.37 16.36
C THR A 112 21.02 -17.91 14.98
N SER A 113 21.69 -19.07 14.96
CA SER A 113 21.67 -19.91 13.76
C SER A 113 20.27 -20.50 13.66
N ALA A 114 19.65 -20.49 12.48
CA ALA A 114 18.43 -21.26 12.22
C ALA A 114 18.54 -22.63 12.91
N GLU A 115 17.76 -22.83 13.98
CA GLU A 115 17.88 -24.02 14.82
C GLU A 115 17.58 -25.22 13.94
N LYS A 116 18.63 -25.98 13.62
CA LYS A 116 18.48 -27.27 12.97
C LYS A 116 17.69 -28.15 13.95
N VAL A 117 16.43 -28.40 13.63
CA VAL A 117 15.56 -29.25 14.44
C VAL A 117 16.20 -30.62 14.50
N LEU A 118 16.51 -31.11 15.71
CA LEU A 118 17.17 -32.40 15.90
C LEU A 118 16.15 -33.53 15.98
N CYS A 119 16.57 -34.73 15.59
CA CYS A 119 15.77 -35.94 15.72
C CYS A 119 15.64 -36.33 17.19
N GLN A 120 14.40 -36.48 17.66
CA GLN A 120 14.10 -36.86 19.05
C GLN A 120 14.03 -38.38 19.26
N PHE A 121 14.23 -39.15 18.19
CA PHE A 121 14.12 -40.61 18.17
C PHE A 121 15.47 -41.29 17.88
N CYS A 122 16.55 -40.52 17.80
CA CYS A 122 17.90 -41.07 17.63
C CYS A 122 18.49 -41.45 18.98
N ASP A 123 19.06 -42.65 19.06
CA ASP A 123 19.91 -43.08 20.18
C ASP A 123 21.38 -42.59 20.04
N GLN A 124 21.67 -41.77 19.02
CA GLN A 124 23.01 -41.23 18.73
C GLN A 124 23.22 -39.88 19.44
N ASP A 125 24.42 -39.65 19.97
CA ASP A 125 24.86 -38.38 20.55
C ASP A 125 26.07 -37.80 19.77
N PRO A 126 25.93 -36.64 19.11
CA PRO A 126 24.74 -35.79 19.02
C PRO A 126 23.68 -36.37 18.05
N ALA A 127 22.42 -36.07 18.34
CA ALA A 127 21.30 -36.51 17.51
C ALA A 127 21.37 -35.92 16.09
N GLN A 128 20.90 -36.68 15.09
CA GLN A 128 20.91 -36.27 13.69
C GLN A 128 19.89 -35.16 13.38
N ASP A 129 20.15 -34.36 12.36
CA ASP A 129 19.21 -33.35 11.85
C ASP A 129 17.89 -34.01 11.42
N ALA A 130 16.76 -33.47 11.87
CA ALA A 130 15.44 -33.93 11.49
C ALA A 130 15.12 -33.51 10.05
N VAL A 131 14.54 -34.43 9.28
CA VAL A 131 14.13 -34.20 7.88
C VAL A 131 12.63 -34.01 7.73
N LYS A 132 11.83 -34.54 8.67
CA LYS A 132 10.38 -34.36 8.73
C LYS A 132 9.88 -34.34 10.16
N THR A 133 8.83 -33.57 10.40
CA THR A 133 8.04 -33.63 11.63
C THR A 133 6.73 -34.37 11.36
N CYS A 134 6.38 -35.31 12.22
CA CYS A 134 5.05 -35.91 12.23
C CYS A 134 4.13 -35.13 13.15
N VAL A 135 3.13 -34.44 12.62
CA VAL A 135 2.17 -33.67 13.45
C VAL A 135 1.26 -34.56 14.28
N THR A 136 1.12 -35.83 13.89
CA THR A 136 0.28 -36.79 14.63
C THR A 136 1.05 -37.41 15.80
N CYS A 137 2.37 -37.57 15.68
CA CYS A 137 3.22 -38.04 16.77
C CYS A 137 3.79 -36.90 17.62
N GLU A 138 3.69 -35.65 17.14
CA GLU A 138 4.32 -34.46 17.71
C GLU A 138 5.85 -34.61 17.86
N VAL A 139 6.48 -35.34 16.93
CA VAL A 139 7.91 -35.71 16.98
C VAL A 139 8.59 -35.43 15.65
N SER A 140 9.83 -34.93 15.73
CA SER A 140 10.72 -34.69 14.61
C SER A 140 11.70 -35.86 14.41
N TYR A 141 11.79 -36.35 13.16
CA TYR A 141 12.56 -37.54 12.80
C TYR A 141 13.65 -37.21 11.78
N CYS A 142 14.85 -37.78 11.96
CA CYS A 142 15.84 -37.92 10.88
C CYS A 142 15.37 -38.94 9.85
N ASP A 143 16.02 -38.99 8.69
CA ASP A 143 15.59 -39.85 7.57
C ASP A 143 15.55 -41.34 7.94
N GLU A 144 16.50 -41.81 8.77
CA GLU A 144 16.56 -43.21 9.22
C GLU A 144 15.43 -43.55 10.19
N CYS A 145 15.24 -42.73 11.25
CA CYS A 145 14.18 -42.93 12.23
C CYS A 145 12.79 -42.74 11.62
N LEU A 146 12.66 -41.85 10.62
CA LEU A 146 11.43 -41.66 9.87
C LEU A 146 11.06 -42.92 9.10
N LYS A 147 11.98 -43.49 8.33
CA LYS A 147 11.75 -44.73 7.56
C LYS A 147 11.45 -45.94 8.45
N ALA A 148 12.00 -45.96 9.66
CA ALA A 148 11.79 -47.03 10.63
C ALA A 148 10.38 -47.02 11.26
N THR A 149 9.74 -45.84 11.33
CA THR A 149 8.47 -45.60 12.04
C THR A 149 7.30 -45.28 11.09
N HIS A 150 7.57 -44.65 9.95
CA HIS A 150 6.63 -44.23 8.91
C HIS A 150 7.17 -44.56 7.50
N PRO A 151 6.32 -44.67 6.46
CA PRO A 151 4.90 -44.98 6.48
C PRO A 151 4.64 -46.50 6.50
N ASN A 152 5.69 -47.33 6.52
CA ASN A 152 5.62 -48.76 6.19
C ASN A 152 5.09 -49.68 7.31
N LYS A 153 4.58 -49.12 8.41
CA LYS A 153 4.03 -49.86 9.56
C LYS A 153 2.63 -49.36 9.91
N LYS A 154 1.63 -50.24 9.97
CA LYS A 154 0.31 -49.91 10.57
C LYS A 154 0.50 -49.81 12.09
N PRO A 155 -0.03 -48.79 12.79
CA PRO A 155 -1.10 -47.83 12.44
C PRO A 155 -0.67 -46.52 11.77
N PHE A 156 0.64 -46.32 11.53
CA PHE A 156 1.25 -45.03 11.20
C PHE A 156 1.15 -44.60 9.73
N THR A 157 0.49 -45.41 8.89
CA THR A 157 0.28 -45.17 7.45
C THR A 157 -0.55 -43.92 7.15
N GLY A 158 -1.30 -43.41 8.13
CA GLY A 158 -2.18 -42.22 8.00
C GLY A 158 -1.64 -40.95 8.66
N HIS A 159 -0.42 -40.97 9.19
CA HIS A 159 0.13 -39.83 9.92
C HIS A 159 0.64 -38.75 8.95
N ARG A 160 0.35 -37.48 9.25
CA ARG A 160 0.72 -36.34 8.40
C ARG A 160 2.15 -35.89 8.72
N LEU A 161 3.00 -35.83 7.69
CA LEU A 161 4.39 -35.39 7.77
C LEU A 161 4.53 -34.01 7.11
N ILE A 162 5.25 -33.10 7.76
CA ILE A 162 5.55 -31.76 7.27
C ILE A 162 7.05 -31.47 7.39
N GLU A 163 7.50 -30.32 6.89
CA GLU A 163 8.89 -29.87 7.08
C GLU A 163 9.23 -29.77 8.58
N PRO A 164 10.50 -30.00 8.98
CA PRO A 164 10.92 -29.91 10.36
C PRO A 164 10.57 -28.55 10.93
N ILE A 165 9.70 -28.51 11.93
CA ILE A 165 9.41 -27.27 12.65
C ILE A 165 9.96 -27.41 14.06
N PRO A 166 10.61 -26.38 14.62
CA PRO A 166 11.01 -26.39 16.02
C PRO A 166 9.82 -26.74 16.92
N ASP A 167 10.07 -27.40 18.05
CA ASP A 167 9.03 -27.88 18.98
C ASP A 167 8.03 -26.78 19.40
N SER A 168 8.45 -25.52 19.37
CA SER A 168 7.63 -24.34 19.62
C SER A 168 6.45 -24.17 18.66
N HIS A 169 6.55 -24.68 17.42
CA HIS A 169 5.51 -24.55 16.40
C HIS A 169 4.60 -25.79 16.31
N ILE A 170 5.05 -26.96 16.79
CA ILE A 170 4.25 -28.21 16.79
C ILE A 170 3.20 -28.17 17.89
N ARG A 171 3.49 -27.49 19.02
CA ARG A 171 2.60 -27.43 20.19
C ARG A 171 1.27 -26.70 19.95
N GLY A 172 1.07 -26.09 18.78
CA GLY A 172 -0.11 -25.28 18.51
C GLY A 172 -0.12 -24.00 19.35
N LEU A 173 -1.16 -23.18 19.18
CA LEU A 173 -1.33 -21.99 20.00
C LEU A 173 -1.71 -22.41 21.43
N MET A 174 -0.86 -22.08 22.40
CA MET A 174 -1.15 -22.28 23.82
C MET A 174 -2.04 -21.15 24.35
N CYS A 175 -2.88 -21.47 25.33
CA CYS A 175 -3.73 -20.48 25.97
C CYS A 175 -2.87 -19.47 26.76
N LEU A 176 -3.18 -18.18 26.61
CA LEU A 176 -2.45 -17.11 27.30
C LEU A 176 -2.71 -17.09 28.82
N GLU A 177 -3.80 -17.70 29.28
CA GLU A 177 -4.16 -17.79 30.71
C GLU A 177 -3.83 -19.16 31.32
N HIS A 178 -3.71 -20.20 30.49
CA HIS A 178 -3.46 -21.58 30.91
C HIS A 178 -2.32 -22.16 30.08
N GLU A 179 -1.09 -22.01 30.59
CA GLU A 179 0.14 -22.24 29.81
C GLU A 179 0.28 -23.68 29.28
N ASP A 180 -0.32 -24.67 29.94
CA ASP A 180 -0.30 -26.08 29.54
C ASP A 180 -1.49 -26.50 28.64
N GLU A 181 -2.43 -25.61 28.36
CA GLU A 181 -3.63 -25.92 27.59
C GLU A 181 -3.58 -25.39 26.16
N LYS A 182 -3.87 -26.28 25.20
CA LYS A 182 -4.00 -25.91 23.78
C LYS A 182 -5.32 -25.17 23.55
N VAL A 183 -5.31 -24.09 22.78
CA VAL A 183 -6.56 -23.42 22.36
C VAL A 183 -7.28 -24.27 21.32
N ASN A 184 -8.57 -24.51 21.51
CA ASN A 184 -9.37 -25.38 20.65
C ASN A 184 -10.79 -24.85 20.38
N MET A 185 -11.15 -23.69 20.92
CA MET A 185 -12.48 -23.08 20.78
C MET A 185 -12.36 -21.58 20.50
N TYR A 186 -13.39 -21.03 19.88
CA TYR A 186 -13.52 -19.59 19.66
C TYR A 186 -14.59 -19.02 20.59
N CYS A 187 -14.24 -18.06 21.45
CA CYS A 187 -15.21 -17.28 22.19
C CYS A 187 -15.78 -16.20 21.28
N VAL A 188 -17.08 -16.26 21.01
CA VAL A 188 -17.80 -15.28 20.17
C VAL A 188 -17.94 -13.95 20.90
N THR A 189 -18.11 -13.99 22.21
CA THR A 189 -18.39 -12.81 23.04
C THR A 189 -17.16 -11.91 23.17
N ASP A 190 -15.97 -12.49 23.33
CA ASP A 190 -14.71 -11.73 23.51
C ASP A 190 -13.82 -11.73 22.26
N ASP A 191 -14.29 -12.34 21.17
CA ASP A 191 -13.57 -12.42 19.90
C ASP A 191 -12.16 -13.02 20.03
N GLN A 192 -12.03 -14.11 20.81
CA GLN A 192 -10.73 -14.67 21.19
C GLN A 192 -10.70 -16.20 21.14
N LEU A 193 -9.53 -16.76 20.79
CA LEU A 193 -9.23 -18.18 20.93
C LEU A 193 -9.06 -18.56 22.41
N ILE A 194 -9.79 -19.58 22.85
CA ILE A 194 -9.78 -20.06 24.23
C ILE A 194 -9.55 -21.58 24.29
N CYS A 195 -9.11 -22.07 25.46
CA CYS A 195 -9.00 -23.49 25.75
C CYS A 195 -10.23 -24.02 26.52
N ALA A 196 -10.24 -25.32 26.81
CA ALA A 196 -11.29 -25.96 27.61
C ALA A 196 -11.41 -25.37 29.02
N LEU A 197 -10.29 -25.08 29.69
CA LEU A 197 -10.30 -24.52 31.04
C LEU A 197 -10.93 -23.12 31.09
N CYS A 198 -10.63 -22.27 30.11
CA CYS A 198 -11.27 -20.94 29.97
C CYS A 198 -12.80 -21.03 29.95
N LYS A 199 -13.37 -22.06 29.31
CA LYS A 199 -14.82 -22.28 29.21
C LYS A 199 -15.41 -23.01 30.41
N LEU A 200 -14.70 -23.96 31.01
CA LEU A 200 -15.24 -24.80 32.08
C LEU A 200 -15.18 -24.12 33.46
N VAL A 201 -14.07 -23.47 33.77
CA VAL A 201 -13.77 -22.89 35.08
C VAL A 201 -13.31 -21.43 35.01
N GLY A 202 -12.90 -20.97 33.83
CA GLY A 202 -12.40 -19.62 33.61
C GLY A 202 -13.49 -18.57 33.38
N ARG A 203 -13.03 -17.38 32.99
CA ARG A 203 -13.84 -16.17 32.74
C ARG A 203 -14.85 -16.27 31.59
N HIS A 204 -14.77 -17.29 30.73
CA HIS A 204 -15.64 -17.46 29.56
C HIS A 204 -16.77 -18.47 29.80
N ARG A 205 -17.09 -18.76 31.06
CA ARG A 205 -18.03 -19.82 31.45
C ARG A 205 -19.42 -19.66 30.84
N ASP A 206 -19.91 -18.44 30.79
CA ASP A 206 -21.25 -18.12 30.28
C ASP A 206 -21.22 -17.55 28.85
N HIS A 207 -20.04 -17.46 28.24
CA HIS A 207 -19.89 -16.88 26.91
C HIS A 207 -20.21 -17.89 25.80
N GLN A 208 -20.72 -17.38 24.68
CA GLN A 208 -21.01 -18.23 23.54
C GLN A 208 -19.70 -18.66 22.88
N VAL A 209 -19.57 -19.95 22.61
CA VAL A 209 -18.41 -20.53 21.92
C VAL A 209 -18.83 -21.12 20.59
N ALA A 210 -17.93 -21.10 19.62
CA ALA A 210 -18.11 -21.71 18.31
C ALA A 210 -16.91 -22.59 17.96
N ALA A 211 -17.14 -23.53 17.06
CA ALA A 211 -16.08 -24.36 16.51
C ALA A 211 -15.10 -23.48 15.69
N LEU A 212 -13.81 -23.77 15.82
CA LEU A 212 -12.77 -23.04 15.11
C LEU A 212 -12.93 -23.11 13.59
N SER A 213 -13.31 -24.27 13.06
CA SER A 213 -13.54 -24.48 11.62
C SER A 213 -14.66 -23.59 11.08
N GLU A 214 -15.82 -23.58 11.73
CA GLU A 214 -16.96 -22.76 11.31
C GLU A 214 -16.64 -21.26 11.37
N ARG A 215 -15.96 -20.83 12.43
CA ARG A 215 -15.51 -19.44 12.58
C ARG A 215 -14.49 -19.05 11.52
N TYR A 216 -13.54 -19.95 11.25
CA TYR A 216 -12.55 -19.77 10.21
C TYR A 216 -13.21 -19.62 8.83
N ASP A 217 -14.11 -20.52 8.46
CA ASP A 217 -14.77 -20.49 7.14
C ASP A 217 -15.59 -19.21 6.96
N LYS A 218 -16.37 -18.81 7.98
CA LYS A 218 -17.14 -17.57 7.96
C LYS A 218 -16.24 -16.33 7.85
N LEU A 219 -15.17 -16.27 8.65
CA LEU A 219 -14.24 -15.14 8.63
C LEU A 219 -13.50 -15.07 7.29
N LYS A 220 -13.06 -16.21 6.77
CA LYS A 220 -12.40 -16.33 5.46
C LYS A 220 -13.32 -15.82 4.34
N GLN A 221 -14.56 -16.30 4.28
CA GLN A 221 -15.52 -15.85 3.27
C GLN A 221 -15.80 -14.34 3.36
N ASN A 222 -15.92 -13.81 4.57
CA ASN A 222 -16.12 -12.37 4.77
C ASN A 222 -14.90 -11.56 4.29
N LEU A 223 -13.68 -11.99 4.63
CA LEU A 223 -12.45 -11.35 4.15
C LEU A 223 -12.31 -11.42 2.63
N GLU A 224 -12.62 -12.57 2.01
CA GLU A 224 -12.60 -12.74 0.55
C GLU A 224 -13.60 -11.80 -0.14
N SER A 225 -14.81 -11.67 0.42
CA SER A 225 -15.83 -10.74 -0.07
C SER A 225 -15.38 -9.28 0.06
N ASN A 226 -14.86 -8.88 1.22
CA ASN A 226 -14.36 -7.53 1.45
C ASN A 226 -13.19 -7.19 0.52
N LEU A 227 -12.25 -8.13 0.35
CA LEU A 227 -11.13 -7.96 -0.57
C LEU A 227 -11.61 -7.77 -2.00
N THR A 228 -12.57 -8.58 -2.46
CA THR A 228 -13.16 -8.45 -3.80
C THR A 228 -13.82 -7.07 -3.98
N ASN A 229 -14.55 -6.59 -2.96
CA ASN A 229 -15.17 -5.27 -2.98
C ASN A 229 -14.13 -4.14 -3.01
N LEU A 230 -13.05 -4.26 -2.22
CA LEU A 230 -11.94 -3.30 -2.19
C LEU A 230 -11.24 -3.22 -3.54
N ILE A 231 -10.91 -4.37 -4.14
CA ILE A 231 -10.30 -4.43 -5.48
C ILE A 231 -11.21 -3.74 -6.49
N LYS A 232 -12.51 -4.06 -6.49
CA LYS A 232 -13.49 -3.43 -7.38
C LYS A 232 -13.51 -1.90 -7.21
N ARG A 233 -13.64 -1.41 -5.97
CA ARG A 233 -13.63 0.04 -5.70
C ARG A 233 -12.32 0.69 -6.12
N ASN A 234 -11.19 0.02 -5.94
CA ASN A 234 -9.91 0.56 -6.38
C ASN A 234 -9.86 0.70 -7.91
N THR A 235 -10.31 -0.31 -8.66
CA THR A 235 -10.39 -0.22 -10.13
C THR A 235 -11.37 0.87 -10.58
N GLU A 236 -12.50 1.04 -9.89
CA GLU A 236 -13.43 2.14 -10.17
C GLU A 236 -12.76 3.51 -9.96
N LEU A 237 -12.03 3.69 -8.86
CA LEU A 237 -11.28 4.93 -8.59
C LEU A 237 -10.20 5.20 -9.63
N GLU A 238 -9.44 4.18 -10.05
CA GLU A 238 -8.45 4.30 -11.11
C GLU A 238 -9.09 4.76 -12.43
N THR A 239 -10.24 4.21 -12.79
CA THR A 239 -10.96 4.65 -14.00
C THR A 239 -11.51 6.07 -13.89
N LEU A 240 -11.99 6.48 -12.71
CA LEU A 240 -12.44 7.85 -12.46
C LEU A 240 -11.29 8.84 -12.54
N LEU A 241 -10.13 8.49 -11.98
CA LEU A 241 -8.92 9.30 -12.07
C LEU A 241 -8.48 9.48 -13.53
N ALA A 242 -8.48 8.40 -14.33
CA ALA A 242 -8.14 8.47 -15.75
C ALA A 242 -9.09 9.38 -16.52
N LYS A 243 -10.41 9.27 -16.26
CA LYS A 243 -11.42 10.17 -16.84
C LYS A 243 -11.18 11.62 -16.46
N LEU A 244 -10.88 11.89 -15.19
CA LEU A 244 -10.62 13.25 -14.70
C LEU A 244 -9.41 13.87 -15.43
N ILE A 245 -8.32 13.11 -15.56
CA ILE A 245 -7.13 13.54 -16.31
C ILE A 245 -7.49 13.85 -17.77
N GLN A 246 -8.25 12.98 -18.43
CA GLN A 246 -8.70 13.18 -19.80
C GLN A 246 -9.57 14.45 -19.94
N THR A 247 -10.50 14.69 -18.99
CA THR A 247 -11.32 15.89 -18.98
C THR A 247 -10.47 17.16 -18.81
N CYS A 248 -9.48 17.16 -17.90
CA CYS A 248 -8.57 18.28 -17.75
C CYS A 248 -7.80 18.58 -19.05
N GLN A 249 -7.26 17.56 -19.71
CA GLN A 249 -6.57 17.72 -21.00
C GLN A 249 -7.49 18.26 -22.10
N HIS A 250 -8.74 17.77 -22.14
CA HIS A 250 -9.72 18.24 -23.12
C HIS A 250 -10.10 19.71 -22.90
N VAL A 251 -10.27 20.12 -21.64
CA VAL A 251 -10.54 21.52 -21.27
C VAL A 251 -9.35 22.41 -21.68
N GLU A 252 -8.13 21.99 -21.41
CA GLU A 252 -6.91 22.74 -21.76
C GLU A 252 -6.78 22.94 -23.28
N VAL A 253 -6.93 21.87 -24.07
CA VAL A 253 -6.89 21.94 -25.54
C VAL A 253 -8.00 22.83 -26.09
N ASN A 254 -9.22 22.73 -25.53
CA ASN A 254 -10.34 23.57 -25.95
C ASN A 254 -10.12 25.05 -25.62
N ALA A 255 -9.60 25.35 -24.43
CA ALA A 255 -9.27 26.70 -24.03
C ALA A 255 -8.24 27.32 -24.98
N SER A 256 -7.12 26.62 -25.24
CA SER A 256 -6.10 27.09 -26.19
C SER A 256 -6.63 27.27 -27.61
N ARG A 257 -7.51 26.36 -28.07
CA ARG A 257 -8.15 26.48 -29.38
C ARG A 257 -9.07 27.71 -29.46
N GLN A 258 -9.83 27.98 -28.40
CA GLN A 258 -10.73 29.14 -28.37
C GLN A 258 -9.94 30.45 -28.29
N GLU A 259 -8.85 30.48 -27.52
CA GLU A 259 -7.93 31.61 -27.46
C GLU A 259 -7.31 31.91 -28.83
N ALA A 260 -6.84 30.89 -29.56
CA ALA A 260 -6.29 31.05 -30.90
C ALA A 260 -7.31 31.63 -31.90
N LYS A 261 -8.56 31.13 -31.87
CA LYS A 261 -9.64 31.67 -32.71
C LYS A 261 -9.92 33.13 -32.39
N LEU A 262 -9.99 33.48 -31.10
CA LEU A 262 -10.23 34.87 -30.68
C LEU A 262 -9.11 35.80 -31.13
N MET A 263 -7.85 35.35 -31.07
CA MET A 263 -6.71 36.12 -31.59
C MET A 263 -6.82 36.32 -33.12
N GLU A 264 -7.14 35.28 -33.88
CA GLU A 264 -7.29 35.36 -35.34
C GLU A 264 -8.37 36.37 -35.75
N GLU A 265 -9.53 36.35 -35.08
CA GLU A 265 -10.61 37.32 -35.33
C GLU A 265 -10.22 38.75 -34.95
N CYS A 266 -9.46 38.92 -33.86
CA CYS A 266 -8.95 40.24 -33.46
C CYS A 266 -7.93 40.79 -34.46
N ASP A 267 -7.03 39.94 -34.95
CA ASP A 267 -6.04 40.30 -35.99
C ASP A 267 -6.73 40.70 -37.29
N LEU A 268 -7.78 39.98 -37.70
CA LEU A 268 -8.60 40.32 -38.86
C LEU A 268 -9.25 41.71 -38.72
N LEU A 269 -9.84 42.01 -37.54
CA LEU A 269 -10.41 43.33 -37.27
C LEU A 269 -9.36 44.44 -37.32
N ILE A 270 -8.17 44.20 -36.77
CA ILE A 270 -7.04 45.13 -36.84
C ILE A 270 -6.66 45.38 -38.30
N GLU A 271 -6.57 44.33 -39.12
CA GLU A 271 -6.23 44.44 -40.54
C GLU A 271 -7.26 45.31 -41.29
N ILE A 272 -8.55 45.04 -41.11
CA ILE A 272 -9.64 45.82 -41.76
C ILE A 272 -9.55 47.30 -41.37
N ILE A 273 -9.31 47.61 -40.08
CA ILE A 273 -9.16 48.99 -39.59
C ILE A 273 -7.94 49.65 -40.23
N GLN A 274 -6.81 48.95 -40.32
CA GLN A 274 -5.59 49.47 -40.92
C GLN A 274 -5.73 49.73 -42.42
N GLN A 275 -6.36 48.81 -43.16
CA GLN A 275 -6.68 48.97 -44.58
C GLN A 275 -7.57 50.19 -44.79
N ARG A 276 -8.64 50.34 -43.99
CA ARG A 276 -9.55 51.49 -44.10
C ARG A 276 -8.87 52.81 -43.78
N ARG A 277 -7.97 52.83 -42.78
CA ARG A 277 -7.11 53.98 -42.47
C ARG A 277 -6.21 54.37 -43.65
N GLN A 278 -5.61 53.40 -44.33
CA GLN A 278 -4.79 53.66 -45.51
C GLN A 278 -5.60 54.28 -46.65
N ILE A 279 -6.78 53.71 -46.96
CA ILE A 279 -7.68 54.23 -48.01
C ILE A 279 -8.11 55.67 -47.73
N ILE A 280 -8.50 55.96 -46.48
CA ILE A 280 -8.87 57.34 -46.09
C ILE A 280 -7.64 58.26 -46.22
N GLY A 281 -6.47 57.79 -45.79
CA GLY A 281 -5.22 58.55 -45.89
C GLY A 281 -4.79 58.87 -47.32
N THR A 282 -4.95 57.94 -48.27
CA THR A 282 -4.63 58.19 -49.69
C THR A 282 -5.60 59.19 -50.31
N LYS A 283 -6.91 59.04 -50.06
CA LYS A 283 -7.93 60.00 -50.55
C LYS A 283 -7.71 61.43 -50.07
N ILE A 284 -7.26 61.61 -48.83
CA ILE A 284 -6.92 62.94 -48.30
C ILE A 284 -5.69 63.54 -49.01
N LYS A 285 -4.70 62.71 -49.37
CA LYS A 285 -3.53 63.19 -50.12
C LYS A 285 -3.91 63.59 -51.55
N GLU A 286 -4.68 62.76 -52.24
CA GLU A 286 -5.19 63.04 -53.58
C GLU A 286 -5.99 64.35 -53.60
N GLY A 287 -6.91 64.55 -52.65
CA GLY A 287 -7.67 65.81 -52.56
C GLY A 287 -6.80 67.06 -52.29
N LYS A 288 -5.71 66.92 -51.53
CA LYS A 288 -4.74 68.02 -51.31
C LYS A 288 -3.93 68.33 -52.56
N ASP A 289 -3.57 67.31 -53.34
CA ASP A 289 -2.84 67.49 -54.60
C ASP A 289 -3.74 68.13 -55.67
N ASP A 290 -5.04 67.80 -55.69
CA ASP A 290 -6.03 68.43 -56.55
C ASP A 290 -6.27 69.91 -56.19
N GLU A 291 -6.35 70.26 -54.90
CA GLU A 291 -6.42 71.66 -54.45
C GLU A 291 -5.13 72.44 -54.76
N ALA A 292 -3.96 71.82 -54.64
CA ALA A 292 -2.68 72.44 -55.02
C ALA A 292 -2.54 72.65 -56.54
N GLY A 293 -3.22 71.83 -57.36
CA GLY A 293 -3.35 72.01 -58.80
C GLY A 293 -4.29 73.15 -59.20
N ILE A 294 -5.36 73.38 -58.43
CA ILE A 294 -6.36 74.44 -58.67
C ILE A 294 -5.92 75.79 -58.10
N GLY A 295 -4.99 75.83 -57.14
CA GLY A 295 -4.39 77.05 -56.55
C GLY A 295 -3.63 78.00 -57.50
N ARG A 296 -3.68 77.79 -58.83
CA ARG A 296 -3.30 78.82 -59.83
C ARG A 296 -4.49 79.56 -60.46
N SER A 297 -5.72 79.25 -60.07
CA SER A 297 -6.90 80.00 -60.52
C SER A 297 -8.01 79.97 -59.47
N SER A 298 -8.27 81.16 -58.92
CA SER A 298 -9.48 81.62 -58.22
C SER A 298 -9.80 81.05 -56.83
N GLU A 299 -9.83 81.99 -55.88
CA GLU A 299 -10.66 81.99 -54.68
C GLU A 299 -12.13 81.69 -55.05
N THR A 300 -12.80 80.77 -54.34
CA THR A 300 -14.13 80.95 -53.71
C THR A 300 -14.79 79.62 -53.30
N SER A 301 -15.55 79.72 -52.21
CA SER A 301 -16.64 78.84 -51.74
C SER A 301 -16.31 77.61 -50.89
N SER A 302 -16.51 77.85 -49.59
CA SER A 302 -16.88 76.91 -48.54
C SER A 302 -18.23 76.25 -48.84
N SER A 303 -18.33 74.91 -48.71
CA SER A 303 -19.36 74.19 -47.92
C SER A 303 -19.38 72.67 -48.23
N ASP A 304 -19.65 71.90 -47.18
CA ASP A 304 -20.15 70.50 -47.17
C ASP A 304 -19.14 69.33 -47.22
N ILE A 305 -18.51 69.08 -46.08
CA ILE A 305 -18.03 67.73 -45.69
C ILE A 305 -19.10 67.11 -44.80
N SER A 306 -20.05 66.41 -45.42
CA SER A 306 -21.01 65.57 -44.71
C SER A 306 -20.31 64.33 -44.17
N PHE A 307 -20.39 64.18 -42.84
CA PHE A 307 -19.94 63.02 -42.07
C PHE A 307 -20.52 61.71 -42.62
N LEU A 308 -19.66 60.70 -42.79
CA LEU A 308 -19.99 59.33 -43.20
C LEU A 308 -21.00 58.68 -42.22
N PRO A 309 -21.86 57.76 -42.70
CA PRO A 309 -22.87 57.12 -41.87
C PRO A 309 -22.24 56.08 -40.93
N PHE A 310 -22.74 56.09 -39.69
CA PHE A 310 -22.55 55.10 -38.64
C PHE A 310 -22.91 53.70 -39.19
N ILE A 311 -21.95 52.77 -39.25
CA ILE A 311 -22.25 51.35 -39.54
C ILE A 311 -22.63 50.69 -38.22
N ARG A 312 -23.91 50.31 -38.12
CA ARG A 312 -24.46 49.39 -37.12
C ARG A 312 -23.99 47.98 -37.47
N LEU A 313 -23.15 47.38 -36.63
CA LEU A 313 -22.90 45.93 -36.67
C LEU A 313 -24.04 45.25 -35.90
N GLU A 314 -24.91 44.55 -36.64
CA GLU A 314 -25.80 43.54 -36.09
C GLU A 314 -24.93 42.34 -35.69
N LEU A 315 -24.82 42.09 -34.38
CA LEU A 315 -24.35 40.83 -33.84
C LEU A 315 -25.47 39.82 -34.05
N HIS A 316 -25.26 38.85 -34.94
CA HIS A 316 -26.06 37.63 -34.94
C HIS A 316 -25.61 36.80 -33.73
N GLU A 317 -26.43 36.81 -32.68
CA GLU A 317 -26.46 35.76 -31.67
C GLU A 317 -27.22 34.58 -32.28
N ASP A 318 -26.50 33.60 -32.82
CA ASP A 318 -27.07 32.27 -33.08
C ASP A 318 -26.04 31.20 -32.72
N ASP A 319 -26.57 30.08 -32.23
CA ASP A 319 -25.95 28.81 -31.83
C ASP A 319 -25.44 28.71 -30.38
N ASN A 320 -26.40 28.79 -29.45
CA ASN A 320 -26.36 28.01 -28.21
C ASN A 320 -27.53 27.01 -28.18
N ASP A 321 -27.48 26.00 -29.06
CA ASP A 321 -28.37 24.84 -29.03
C ASP A 321 -27.51 23.58 -29.27
N ASP A 322 -26.95 22.99 -28.21
CA ASP A 322 -26.58 21.55 -28.15
C ASP A 322 -26.00 21.11 -26.78
N LEU A 323 -26.62 21.53 -25.65
CA LEU A 323 -26.24 21.03 -24.31
C LEU A 323 -27.42 20.57 -23.43
N GLU A 324 -28.56 20.20 -24.03
CA GLU A 324 -29.68 19.57 -23.29
C GLU A 324 -30.00 18.14 -23.77
N LYS A 325 -29.03 17.22 -23.74
CA LYS A 325 -29.33 15.78 -23.61
C LYS A 325 -28.17 15.06 -22.95
N GLU A 326 -28.17 15.00 -21.62
CA GLU A 326 -28.03 13.75 -20.83
C GLU A 326 -28.40 14.09 -19.37
N GLY A 327 -29.58 13.62 -18.95
CA GLY A 327 -30.10 13.84 -17.62
C GLY A 327 -29.34 13.05 -16.56
N ILE A 328 -28.97 13.73 -15.47
CA ILE A 328 -28.57 13.09 -14.22
C ILE A 328 -29.49 13.64 -13.12
N SER A 329 -30.50 12.84 -12.80
CA SER A 329 -31.39 12.97 -11.64
C SER A 329 -30.60 12.72 -10.36
N TRP A 330 -30.51 13.73 -9.49
CA TRP A 330 -30.11 13.53 -8.10
C TRP A 330 -31.37 13.36 -7.25
N SER A 331 -31.53 12.18 -6.65
CA SER A 331 -32.48 11.85 -5.58
C SER A 331 -31.70 11.15 -4.47
#